data_AF-A0A7C5ZRA4-F1
#
_entry.id   AF-A0A7C5ZRA4-F1
#
_cell.length_a   1.000
_cell.length_b   1.000
_cell.length_c   1.000
_cell.angle_alpha   90.00
_cell.angle_beta   90.00
_cell.angle_gamma   90.00
#
_symmetry.space_group_name_H-M   'P 1'
#
loop_
_entity.id
_entity.type
_entity.pdbx_description
1 polymer ?
#
loop_
_entity_poly.entity_id
_entity_poly.type
_entity_poly.pdbx_seq_one_letter_code
_entity_poly.pdbx_strand_id
1 'polypeptide(L)'
;MLFPRVPDYHKPGKPLVPTGLGVIYVLASTAYLFILHPLESSDPKGLSRALTLATCILFGGFMGLLDDWMNLRWRYKAFLPLMAAIPLATLAYKLHVRTSIGLPFLGTIDFGNYYFFVVIPILVTIVTNTVNQLGGLNGLETVCPAIVIIGLIIISGSNALLLLMPLAVWLVLAFFNFKGKIFVGNTGSFAIGLTLAAFAIIADLKWSLIISILPYIFNSSLILLNYFLFGTKANVSFDGKKLFSDHRRSLITLITYHRPLTEKQAVLTISALVAASTVAAVLASIYVL
;
A
#
# COMPACT_ATOMS: atom_id res chain seq x y z
N MET A 1 10.39 24.67 -11.98
CA MET A 1 9.37 24.14 -11.03
C MET A 1 9.97 22.94 -10.31
N LEU A 2 9.73 22.80 -9.01
CA LEU A 2 10.37 21.79 -8.16
C LEU A 2 9.97 20.34 -8.49
N PHE A 3 8.79 20.12 -9.09
CA PHE A 3 8.25 18.79 -9.40
C PHE A 3 7.88 18.64 -10.88
N PRO A 4 8.09 17.44 -11.48
CA PRO A 4 7.68 17.15 -12.85
C PRO A 4 6.15 17.15 -12.97
N ARG A 5 5.65 17.36 -14.18
CA ARG A 5 4.21 17.32 -14.48
C ARG A 5 3.90 16.29 -15.54
N VAL A 6 2.80 15.56 -15.36
CA VAL A 6 2.35 14.51 -16.28
C VAL A 6 0.87 14.74 -16.67
N PRO A 7 0.46 14.33 -17.89
CA PRO A 7 -0.91 14.51 -18.34
C PRO A 7 -1.87 13.61 -17.55
N ASP A 8 -3.00 14.19 -17.12
CA ASP A 8 -4.13 13.43 -16.58
C ASP A 8 -4.98 12.87 -17.73
N TYR A 9 -4.77 11.58 -18.05
CA TYR A 9 -5.43 10.92 -19.19
C TYR A 9 -6.94 10.77 -19.03
N HIS A 10 -7.48 10.91 -17.82
CA HIS A 10 -8.90 10.71 -17.50
C HIS A 10 -9.66 12.03 -17.35
N LYS A 11 -9.13 13.12 -17.93
CA LYS A 11 -9.79 14.42 -18.02
C LYS A 11 -9.79 15.00 -19.43
N PRO A 12 -10.84 15.76 -19.82
CA PRO A 12 -10.85 16.52 -21.06
C PRO A 12 -9.64 17.46 -21.15
N GLY A 13 -8.99 17.49 -22.31
CA GLY A 13 -7.81 18.34 -22.54
C GLY A 13 -6.52 17.87 -21.88
N LYS A 14 -6.51 16.72 -21.18
CA LYS A 14 -5.33 16.09 -20.57
C LYS A 14 -4.41 17.09 -19.82
N PRO A 15 -4.95 17.84 -18.84
CA PRO A 15 -4.18 18.86 -18.15
C PRO A 15 -2.93 18.27 -17.47
N LEU A 16 -1.86 19.05 -17.46
CA LEU A 16 -0.61 18.66 -16.80
C LEU A 16 -0.71 18.85 -15.28
N VAL A 17 -0.55 17.77 -14.53
CA VAL A 17 -0.66 17.72 -13.06
C VAL A 17 0.71 17.38 -12.46
N PRO A 18 1.15 18.07 -11.37
CA PRO A 18 2.42 17.75 -10.70
C PRO A 18 2.40 16.33 -10.11
N THR A 19 3.49 15.59 -10.28
CA THR A 19 3.67 14.22 -9.77
C THR A 19 4.88 14.10 -8.83
N GLY A 20 4.99 12.96 -8.13
CA GLY A 20 6.06 12.67 -7.18
C GLY A 20 5.87 13.30 -5.79
N LEU A 21 4.67 13.82 -5.48
CA LEU A 21 4.43 14.45 -4.18
C LEU A 21 4.37 13.46 -3.00
N GLY A 22 4.45 12.15 -3.28
CA GLY A 22 4.70 11.13 -2.27
C GLY A 22 5.98 11.35 -1.46
N VAL A 23 6.95 12.12 -1.96
CA VAL A 23 8.14 12.52 -1.17
C VAL A 23 7.78 13.30 0.09
N ILE A 24 6.68 14.06 0.08
CA ILE A 24 6.20 14.80 1.26
C ILE A 24 5.76 13.81 2.34
N TYR A 25 5.06 12.73 1.95
CA TYR A 25 4.70 11.65 2.85
C TYR A 25 5.93 10.98 3.45
N VAL A 26 6.91 10.64 2.61
CA VAL A 26 8.16 10.00 3.06
C VAL A 26 8.84 10.86 4.11
N LEU A 27 9.18 12.12 3.78
CA LEU A 27 9.96 12.99 4.65
C LEU A 27 9.24 13.33 5.96
N ALA A 28 7.96 13.72 5.89
CA ALA A 28 7.20 14.11 7.06
C ALA A 28 6.93 12.92 7.99
N SER A 29 6.59 11.76 7.44
CA SER A 29 6.38 10.53 8.22
C SER A 29 7.67 10.08 8.89
N THR A 30 8.80 10.11 8.17
CA THR A 30 10.08 9.68 8.74
C THR A 30 10.55 10.65 9.81
N ALA A 31 10.44 11.97 9.59
CA ALA A 31 10.80 12.98 10.58
C ALA A 31 9.99 12.79 11.87
N TYR A 32 8.69 12.54 11.75
CA TYR A 32 7.84 12.20 12.90
C TYR A 32 8.34 10.96 13.63
N LEU A 33 8.65 9.87 12.92
CA LEU A 33 9.11 8.62 13.55
C LEU A 33 10.49 8.77 14.22
N PHE A 34 11.38 9.62 13.68
CA PHE A 34 12.61 10.00 14.36
C PHE A 34 12.35 10.78 15.66
N ILE A 35 11.36 11.68 15.67
CA ILE A 35 10.95 12.42 16.88
C ILE A 35 10.28 11.49 17.89
N LEU A 36 9.55 10.47 17.43
CA LEU A 36 8.87 9.50 18.29
C LEU A 36 9.84 8.50 18.92
N HIS A 37 10.99 8.23 18.30
CA HIS A 37 11.96 7.24 18.76
C HIS A 37 12.37 7.37 20.25
N PRO A 38 12.72 8.55 20.78
CA PRO A 38 13.05 8.72 22.20
C PRO A 38 11.88 8.47 23.15
N LEU A 39 10.63 8.52 22.66
CA LEU A 39 9.44 8.23 23.47
C LEU A 39 9.15 6.74 23.55
N GLU A 40 9.70 5.92 22.64
CA GLU A 40 9.66 4.46 22.72
C GLU A 40 10.75 3.86 23.62
N SER A 41 11.81 4.63 23.92
CA SER A 41 13.04 4.08 24.48
C SER A 41 12.91 3.73 25.97
N SER A 42 12.65 2.45 26.23
CA SER A 42 13.06 1.73 27.45
C SER A 42 13.87 0.45 27.15
N ASP A 43 14.14 0.13 25.87
CA ASP A 43 14.93 -1.06 25.49
C ASP A 43 16.42 -0.70 25.29
N PRO A 44 17.33 -1.17 26.17
CA PRO A 44 18.77 -0.93 26.07
C PRO A 44 19.43 -1.57 24.83
N LYS A 45 18.73 -2.40 24.05
CA LYS A 45 19.27 -3.09 22.85
C LYS A 45 19.15 -2.31 21.54
N GLY A 46 18.64 -1.07 21.57
CA GLY A 46 18.76 -0.08 20.48
C GLY A 46 17.92 -0.33 19.22
N LEU A 47 16.94 -1.25 19.23
CA LEU A 47 16.10 -1.52 18.05
C LEU A 47 14.67 -0.99 18.27
N SER A 48 14.35 0.14 17.62
CA SER A 48 13.07 0.84 17.79
C SER A 48 12.08 0.50 16.67
N ARG A 49 10.80 0.37 17.04
CA ARG A 49 9.70 0.15 16.09
C ARG A 49 9.57 1.37 15.18
N ALA A 50 9.65 2.57 15.74
CA ALA A 50 9.62 3.82 14.99
C ALA A 50 10.76 3.94 13.98
N LEU A 51 12.02 3.67 14.37
CA LEU A 51 13.15 3.72 13.45
C LEU A 51 13.09 2.64 12.36
N THR A 52 12.60 1.44 12.70
CA THR A 52 12.43 0.36 11.72
C THR A 52 11.36 0.71 10.70
N LEU A 53 10.23 1.27 11.14
CA LEU A 53 9.18 1.76 10.26
C LEU A 53 9.70 2.93 9.39
N ALA A 54 10.45 3.88 9.96
CA ALA A 54 11.04 4.98 9.22
C ALA A 54 11.99 4.47 8.13
N THR A 55 12.82 3.47 8.44
CA THR A 55 13.71 2.83 7.47
C THR A 55 12.93 2.19 6.32
N CYS A 56 11.82 1.50 6.62
CA CYS A 56 10.94 0.95 5.59
C CYS A 56 10.33 2.06 4.72
N ILE A 57 9.82 3.14 5.32
CA ILE A 57 9.23 4.26 4.58
C ILE A 57 10.28 4.92 3.66
N LEU A 58 11.49 5.18 4.16
CA LEU A 58 12.60 5.72 3.37
C LEU A 58 12.96 4.80 2.20
N PHE A 59 13.05 3.49 2.45
CA PHE A 59 13.38 2.53 1.40
C PHE A 59 12.28 2.45 0.33
N GLY A 60 11.00 2.46 0.73
CA GLY A 60 9.87 2.47 -0.19
C GLY A 60 9.84 3.76 -1.02
N GLY A 61 10.08 4.91 -0.38
CA GLY A 61 10.22 6.19 -1.07
C GLY A 61 11.37 6.20 -2.08
N PHE A 62 12.54 5.71 -1.68
CA PHE A 62 13.70 5.59 -2.54
C PHE A 62 13.45 4.66 -3.74
N MET A 63 12.83 3.51 -3.50
CA MET A 63 12.47 2.58 -4.58
C MET A 63 11.51 3.22 -5.58
N GLY A 64 10.48 3.91 -5.09
CA GLY A 64 9.53 4.59 -5.96
C GLY A 64 10.18 5.74 -6.73
N LEU A 65 11.11 6.47 -6.12
CA LEU A 65 11.89 7.51 -6.79
C LEU A 65 12.78 6.93 -7.90
N LEU A 66 13.46 5.82 -7.63
CA LEU A 66 14.23 5.10 -8.65
C LEU A 66 13.35 4.62 -9.79
N ASP A 67 12.14 4.13 -9.50
CA ASP A 67 11.19 3.71 -10.53
C ASP A 67 10.71 4.88 -11.39
N ASP A 68 10.38 6.02 -10.76
CA ASP A 68 9.98 7.25 -11.44
C ASP A 68 11.11 7.79 -12.35
N TRP A 69 12.39 7.66 -11.96
CA TRP A 69 13.53 8.18 -12.72
C TRP A 69 14.07 7.23 -13.78
N MET A 70 14.11 5.93 -13.48
CA MET A 70 14.80 4.93 -14.31
C MET A 70 13.85 4.01 -15.07
N ASN A 71 12.53 4.09 -14.84
CA ASN A 71 11.54 3.16 -15.38
C ASN A 71 11.98 1.70 -15.17
N LEU A 72 12.03 1.26 -13.90
CA LEU A 72 12.65 -0.01 -13.55
C LEU A 72 11.94 -1.19 -14.22
N ARG A 73 12.73 -2.16 -14.67
CA ARG A 73 12.19 -3.45 -15.15
C ARG A 73 11.45 -4.17 -14.02
N TRP A 74 10.39 -4.90 -14.36
CA TRP A 74 9.53 -5.60 -13.40
C TRP A 74 10.28 -6.44 -12.36
N ARG A 75 11.38 -7.10 -12.76
CA ARG A 75 12.23 -7.90 -11.86
C ARG A 75 12.78 -7.09 -10.68
N TYR A 76 13.17 -5.83 -10.89
CA TYR A 76 13.69 -5.00 -9.80
C TYR A 76 12.58 -4.64 -8.82
N LYS A 77 11.35 -4.42 -9.31
CA LYS A 77 10.18 -4.18 -8.45
C LYS A 77 9.81 -5.40 -7.61
N ALA A 78 10.14 -6.60 -8.08
CA ALA A 78 9.96 -7.85 -7.33
C ALA A 78 11.06 -8.09 -6.28
N PHE A 79 12.33 -7.79 -6.59
CA PHE A 79 13.45 -8.09 -5.70
C PHE A 79 13.83 -6.98 -4.72
N LEU A 80 13.71 -5.70 -5.10
CA LEU A 80 14.11 -4.59 -4.23
C LEU A 80 13.34 -4.58 -2.89
N PRO A 81 12.02 -4.86 -2.81
CA PRO A 81 11.31 -4.91 -1.52
C PRO A 81 11.90 -5.89 -0.51
N LEU A 82 12.60 -6.95 -0.95
CA LEU A 82 13.25 -7.92 -0.07
C LEU A 82 14.33 -7.27 0.81
N MET A 83 14.95 -6.18 0.38
CA MET A 83 15.96 -5.48 1.18
C MET A 83 15.32 -4.78 2.39
N ALA A 84 14.12 -4.22 2.25
CA ALA A 84 13.39 -3.64 3.38
C ALA A 84 12.90 -4.70 4.38
N ALA A 85 12.76 -5.95 3.94
CA ALA A 85 12.39 -7.06 4.81
C ALA A 85 13.50 -7.42 5.82
N ILE A 86 14.78 -7.10 5.54
CA ILE A 86 15.91 -7.45 6.41
C ILE A 86 15.85 -6.75 7.78
N PRO A 87 15.79 -5.40 7.88
CA PRO A 87 15.68 -4.74 9.18
C PRO A 87 14.37 -5.10 9.88
N LEU A 88 13.29 -5.27 9.12
CA LEU A 88 11.98 -5.65 9.65
C LEU A 88 11.96 -7.06 10.24
N ALA A 89 12.57 -8.04 9.57
CA ALA A 89 12.68 -9.42 10.06
C ALA A 89 13.53 -9.49 11.32
N THR A 90 14.61 -8.69 11.39
CA THR A 90 15.47 -8.59 12.58
C THR A 90 14.68 -8.04 13.77
N LEU A 91 13.88 -6.99 13.57
CA LEU A 91 12.99 -6.45 14.59
C LEU A 91 11.93 -7.48 15.01
N ALA A 92 11.25 -8.10 14.05
CA ALA A 92 10.21 -9.09 14.32
C ALA A 92 10.75 -10.27 15.14
N TYR A 93 11.97 -10.72 14.85
CA TYR A 93 12.66 -11.76 15.61
C TYR A 93 12.93 -11.34 17.06
N LYS A 94 13.48 -10.14 17.27
CA LYS A 94 13.73 -9.61 18.63
C LYS A 94 12.45 -9.37 19.43
N LEU A 95 11.37 -8.96 18.77
CA LEU A 95 10.07 -8.73 19.39
C LEU A 95 9.31 -10.04 19.65
N HIS A 96 9.85 -11.20 19.27
CA HIS A 96 9.16 -12.49 19.36
C HIS A 96 7.75 -12.44 18.75
N VAL A 97 7.61 -11.78 17.59
CA VAL A 97 6.33 -11.70 16.87
C VAL A 97 5.86 -13.11 16.54
N ARG A 98 4.55 -13.35 16.71
CA ARG A 98 3.91 -14.64 16.45
C ARG A 98 4.28 -15.16 15.04
N THR A 99 4.93 -16.31 14.98
CA THR A 99 5.35 -16.99 13.75
C THR A 99 4.27 -17.91 13.16
N SER A 100 3.20 -18.12 13.90
CA SER A 100 2.07 -18.92 13.48
C SER A 100 1.05 -18.14 12.66
N ILE A 101 0.44 -18.84 11.71
CA ILE A 101 -0.50 -18.31 10.72
C ILE A 101 -1.70 -19.25 10.68
N GLY A 102 -2.86 -18.77 11.13
CA GLY A 102 -4.13 -19.50 11.07
C GLY A 102 -4.73 -19.50 9.67
N LEU A 103 -4.64 -20.62 8.95
CA LEU A 103 -5.24 -20.77 7.62
C LEU A 103 -6.70 -21.20 7.73
N PRO A 104 -7.61 -20.62 6.92
CA PRO A 104 -8.98 -21.13 6.80
C PRO A 104 -8.94 -22.62 6.43
N PHE A 105 -9.67 -23.45 7.17
CA PHE A 105 -9.82 -24.91 6.98
C PHE A 105 -8.58 -25.78 7.19
N LEU A 106 -7.37 -25.23 7.19
CA LEU A 106 -6.11 -25.96 7.39
C LEU A 106 -5.54 -25.85 8.81
N GLY A 107 -6.18 -25.04 9.67
CA GLY A 107 -5.74 -24.81 11.04
C GLY A 107 -4.55 -23.87 11.13
N THR A 108 -3.90 -23.85 12.29
CA THR A 108 -2.75 -22.97 12.56
C THR A 108 -1.45 -23.67 12.17
N ILE A 109 -0.72 -23.09 11.23
CA ILE A 109 0.63 -23.54 10.86
C ILE A 109 1.65 -22.65 11.55
N ASP A 110 2.57 -23.25 12.29
CA ASP A 110 3.74 -22.54 12.82
C ASP A 110 4.91 -22.63 11.84
N PHE A 111 5.38 -21.48 11.38
CA PHE A 111 6.51 -21.38 10.46
C PHE A 111 7.86 -21.31 11.19
N GLY A 112 7.86 -21.12 12.52
CA GLY A 112 9.08 -20.96 13.32
C GLY A 112 10.05 -19.95 12.69
N ASN A 113 11.32 -20.31 12.59
CA ASN A 113 12.35 -19.44 12.02
C ASN A 113 12.12 -19.09 10.53
N TYR A 114 11.44 -19.96 9.76
CA TYR A 114 11.13 -19.67 8.36
C TYR A 114 10.19 -18.47 8.20
N TYR A 115 9.43 -18.11 9.24
CA TYR A 115 8.61 -16.91 9.24
C TYR A 115 9.45 -15.66 8.94
N PHE A 116 10.62 -15.53 9.58
CA PHE A 116 11.45 -14.33 9.47
C PHE A 116 12.17 -14.24 8.13
N PHE A 117 12.65 -15.36 7.60
CA PHE A 117 13.48 -15.39 6.38
C PHE A 117 12.70 -15.64 5.09
N VAL A 118 11.46 -16.15 5.17
CA VAL A 118 10.64 -16.49 4.01
C VAL A 118 9.33 -15.70 4.01
N VAL A 119 8.55 -15.79 5.09
CA VAL A 119 7.20 -15.19 5.12
C VAL A 119 7.27 -13.67 5.10
N ILE A 120 8.11 -13.04 5.95
CA ILE A 120 8.24 -11.57 6.00
C ILE A 120 8.67 -11.00 4.64
N PRO A 121 9.75 -11.49 3.98
CA PRO A 121 10.14 -10.98 2.66
C PRO A 121 9.06 -11.15 1.58
N ILE A 122 8.36 -12.28 1.56
CA ILE A 122 7.26 -12.52 0.62
C ILE A 122 6.11 -11.56 0.89
N LEU A 123 5.68 -11.41 2.14
CA LEU A 123 4.58 -10.52 2.53
C LEU A 123 4.89 -9.07 2.15
N VAL A 124 6.09 -8.57 2.48
CA VAL A 124 6.54 -7.23 2.12
C VAL A 124 6.48 -7.03 0.61
N THR A 125 7.02 -7.98 -0.15
CA THR A 125 7.03 -7.88 -1.62
C THR A 125 5.62 -7.86 -2.22
N ILE A 126 4.74 -8.76 -1.76
CA ILE A 126 3.36 -8.86 -2.25
C ILE A 126 2.60 -7.57 -1.92
N VAL A 127 2.60 -7.14 -0.66
CA VAL A 127 1.83 -5.97 -0.20
C VAL A 127 2.27 -4.73 -0.98
N THR A 128 3.57 -4.46 -1.06
CA THR A 128 4.07 -3.26 -1.72
C THR A 128 3.75 -3.21 -3.21
N ASN A 129 3.96 -4.31 -3.93
CA ASN A 129 3.65 -4.34 -5.36
C ASN A 129 2.14 -4.26 -5.61
N THR A 130 1.34 -4.91 -4.77
CA THR A 130 -0.10 -4.96 -4.94
C THR A 130 -0.75 -3.59 -4.67
N VAL A 131 -0.28 -2.89 -3.62
CA VAL A 131 -0.69 -1.51 -3.35
C VAL A 131 -0.31 -0.59 -4.51
N ASN A 132 0.89 -0.73 -5.06
CA ASN A 132 1.34 0.06 -6.21
C ASN A 132 0.53 -0.22 -7.49
N GLN A 133 0.00 -1.43 -7.67
CA GLN A 133 -0.74 -1.82 -8.87
C GLN A 133 -2.21 -1.37 -8.88
N LEU A 134 -2.79 -1.01 -7.73
CA LEU A 134 -4.15 -0.46 -7.66
C LEU A 134 -4.10 1.07 -7.74
N GLY A 135 -3.92 1.58 -8.95
CA GLY A 135 -3.78 3.02 -9.20
C GLY A 135 -4.32 3.47 -10.55
N GLY A 136 -3.95 4.68 -10.96
CA GLY A 136 -4.29 5.25 -12.27
C GLY A 136 -5.55 6.13 -12.34
N LEU A 137 -6.30 6.28 -11.24
CA LEU A 137 -7.42 7.23 -11.13
C LEU A 137 -7.18 8.23 -10.00
N ASN A 138 -7.64 9.47 -10.17
CA ASN A 138 -7.56 10.54 -9.19
C ASN A 138 -8.21 10.13 -7.85
N GLY A 139 -7.38 9.98 -6.82
CA GLY A 139 -7.81 9.57 -5.47
C GLY A 139 -7.71 8.07 -5.19
N LEU A 140 -7.61 7.19 -6.21
CA LEU A 140 -7.60 5.75 -5.97
C LEU A 140 -6.36 5.31 -5.18
N GLU A 141 -5.19 5.81 -5.58
CA GLU A 141 -3.88 5.52 -4.98
C GLU A 141 -3.74 6.04 -3.55
N THR A 142 -4.61 6.96 -3.12
CA THR A 142 -4.47 7.66 -1.85
C THR A 142 -5.61 7.37 -0.88
N VAL A 143 -6.86 7.36 -1.34
CA VAL A 143 -8.03 7.07 -0.50
C VAL A 143 -8.01 5.61 -0.04
N CYS A 144 -7.72 4.66 -0.92
CA CYS A 144 -7.74 3.24 -0.55
C CYS A 144 -6.68 2.91 0.52
N PRO A 145 -5.42 3.37 0.45
CA PRO A 145 -4.47 3.11 1.54
C PRO A 145 -4.81 3.85 2.83
N ALA A 146 -5.43 5.04 2.75
CA ALA A 146 -5.89 5.77 3.93
C ALA A 146 -6.92 4.95 4.73
N ILE A 147 -7.87 4.32 4.03
CA ILE A 147 -8.88 3.43 4.63
C ILE A 147 -8.19 2.28 5.39
N VAL A 148 -7.22 1.62 4.77
CA VAL A 148 -6.47 0.51 5.40
C VAL A 148 -5.70 1.00 6.63
N ILE A 149 -5.02 2.16 6.56
CA ILE A 149 -4.32 2.75 7.71
C ILE A 149 -5.28 3.02 8.87
N ILE A 150 -6.45 3.61 8.59
CA ILE A 150 -7.47 3.87 9.62
C ILE A 150 -7.89 2.57 10.29
N GLY A 151 -8.17 1.52 9.51
CA GLY A 151 -8.52 0.20 10.04
C GLY A 151 -7.43 -0.38 10.94
N LEU A 152 -6.17 -0.32 10.51
CA LEU A 152 -5.03 -0.81 11.29
C LEU A 152 -4.84 -0.01 12.58
N ILE A 153 -5.00 1.32 12.56
CA ILE A 153 -4.93 2.17 13.76
C ILE A 153 -5.92 1.70 14.82
N ILE A 154 -7.18 1.45 14.44
CA ILE A 154 -8.27 1.07 15.36
C ILE A 154 -7.91 -0.17 16.20
N ILE A 155 -7.20 -1.14 15.63
CA ILE A 155 -6.91 -2.44 16.26
C ILE A 155 -5.45 -2.59 16.73
N SER A 156 -4.63 -1.55 16.62
CA SER A 156 -3.18 -1.64 16.88
C SER A 156 -2.73 -1.25 18.29
N GLY A 157 -3.65 -0.81 19.15
CA GLY A 157 -3.35 -0.42 20.52
C GLY A 157 -2.29 0.69 20.60
N SER A 158 -1.26 0.50 21.42
CA SER A 158 -0.18 1.48 21.58
C SER A 158 0.64 1.73 20.31
N ASN A 159 0.66 0.77 19.38
CA ASN A 159 1.36 0.94 18.10
C ASN A 159 0.67 1.97 17.19
N ALA A 160 -0.59 2.36 17.46
CA ALA A 160 -1.32 3.36 16.68
C ALA A 160 -0.54 4.68 16.50
N LEU A 161 0.26 5.07 17.51
CA LEU A 161 1.11 6.26 17.47
C LEU A 161 2.03 6.25 16.25
N LEU A 162 2.55 5.10 15.83
CA LEU A 162 3.42 4.98 14.66
C LEU A 162 2.76 5.43 13.35
N LEU A 163 1.42 5.42 13.25
CA LEU A 163 0.68 5.75 12.04
C LEU A 163 -0.08 7.08 12.10
N LEU A 164 -0.12 7.80 13.22
CA LEU A 164 -0.92 9.03 13.32
C LEU A 164 -0.47 10.12 12.36
N MET A 165 0.82 10.49 12.37
CA MET A 165 1.34 11.47 11.41
C MET A 165 1.40 10.94 9.97
N PRO A 166 1.83 9.69 9.73
CA PRO A 166 1.70 9.10 8.40
C PRO A 166 0.28 9.20 7.83
N LEU A 167 -0.76 8.90 8.62
CA LEU A 167 -2.15 9.07 8.21
C LEU A 167 -2.49 10.53 7.94
N ALA A 168 -2.14 11.45 8.85
CA ALA A 168 -2.46 12.86 8.71
C ALA A 168 -1.89 13.45 7.40
N VAL A 169 -0.61 13.19 7.12
CA VAL A 169 0.04 13.64 5.88
C VAL A 169 -0.59 12.96 4.66
N TRP A 170 -0.87 11.66 4.75
CA TRP A 170 -1.49 10.92 3.64
C TRP A 170 -2.91 11.41 3.32
N LEU A 171 -3.71 11.79 4.32
CA LEU A 171 -5.05 12.37 4.13
C LEU A 171 -4.98 13.74 3.42
N VAL A 172 -3.98 14.57 3.73
CA VAL A 172 -3.75 15.83 3.01
C VAL A 172 -3.43 15.54 1.54
N LEU A 173 -2.53 14.60 1.26
CA LEU A 173 -2.23 14.18 -0.12
C LEU A 173 -3.46 13.59 -0.81
N ALA A 174 -4.24 12.77 -0.11
CA ALA A 174 -5.46 12.17 -0.62
C ALA A 174 -6.50 13.22 -1.02
N PHE A 175 -6.66 14.28 -0.24
CA PHE A 175 -7.56 15.38 -0.58
C PHE A 175 -7.19 16.05 -1.90
N PHE A 176 -5.91 16.37 -2.10
CA PHE A 176 -5.45 17.00 -3.34
C PHE A 176 -5.44 16.04 -4.53
N ASN A 177 -5.11 14.76 -4.30
CA ASN A 177 -5.12 13.73 -5.33
C ASN A 177 -6.54 13.37 -5.77
N PHE A 178 -7.52 13.30 -4.86
CA PHE A 178 -8.93 13.10 -5.21
C PHE A 178 -9.52 14.29 -6.00
N LYS A 179 -9.02 15.50 -5.78
CA LYS A 179 -9.32 16.67 -6.64
C LYS A 179 -8.54 16.66 -7.97
N GLY A 180 -7.66 15.68 -8.18
CA GLY A 180 -6.75 15.55 -9.31
C GLY A 180 -5.89 16.79 -9.54
N LYS A 181 -5.40 17.37 -8.43
CA LYS A 181 -4.47 18.50 -8.41
C LYS A 181 -3.02 18.05 -8.26
N ILE A 182 -2.79 16.83 -7.77
CA ILE A 182 -1.47 16.24 -7.57
C ILE A 182 -1.53 14.74 -7.87
N PHE A 183 -0.38 14.16 -8.22
CA PHE A 183 -0.13 12.72 -8.19
C PHE A 183 0.95 12.39 -7.17
N VAL A 184 0.76 11.30 -6.43
CA VAL A 184 1.73 10.84 -5.44
C VAL A 184 2.96 10.19 -6.10
N GLY A 185 2.77 9.61 -7.28
CA GLY A 185 3.83 8.91 -8.04
C GLY A 185 4.24 7.58 -7.40
N ASN A 186 5.15 6.84 -8.06
CA ASN A 186 5.63 5.57 -7.52
C ASN A 186 6.31 5.79 -6.17
N THR A 187 7.00 6.94 -5.98
CA THR A 187 7.56 7.36 -4.68
C THR A 187 6.56 7.22 -3.53
N GLY A 188 5.32 7.70 -3.69
CA GLY A 188 4.29 7.58 -2.66
C GLY A 188 3.71 6.17 -2.55
N SER A 189 3.41 5.55 -3.68
CA SER A 189 2.75 4.23 -3.75
C SER A 189 3.62 3.10 -3.19
N PHE A 190 4.92 3.10 -3.45
CA PHE A 190 5.86 2.16 -2.83
C PHE A 190 6.06 2.46 -1.34
N ALA A 191 6.18 3.73 -0.96
CA ALA A 191 6.33 4.12 0.45
C ALA A 191 5.13 3.65 1.29
N ILE A 192 3.89 3.96 0.87
CA ILE A 192 2.68 3.58 1.61
C ILE A 192 2.49 2.06 1.65
N GLY A 193 2.83 1.35 0.56
CA GLY A 193 2.80 -0.12 0.53
C GLY A 193 3.77 -0.74 1.53
N LEU A 194 4.99 -0.21 1.63
CA LEU A 194 5.97 -0.66 2.62
C LEU A 194 5.56 -0.27 4.05
N THR A 195 4.95 0.90 4.27
CA THR A 195 4.37 1.29 5.56
C THR A 195 3.35 0.26 6.03
N LEU A 196 2.40 -0.11 5.16
CA LEU A 196 1.34 -1.07 5.49
C LEU A 196 1.93 -2.43 5.87
N ALA A 197 2.86 -2.96 5.07
CA ALA A 197 3.52 -4.23 5.32
C ALA A 197 4.32 -4.23 6.63
N ALA A 198 5.17 -3.21 6.82
CA ALA A 198 6.02 -3.08 7.98
C ALA A 198 5.21 -2.90 9.26
N PHE A 199 4.22 -2.02 9.25
CA PHE A 199 3.36 -1.79 10.40
C PHE A 199 2.59 -3.04 10.82
N ALA A 200 2.01 -3.78 9.85
CA ALA A 200 1.26 -4.99 10.16
C ALA A 200 2.15 -6.08 10.79
N ILE A 201 3.43 -6.15 10.44
CA ILE A 201 4.38 -7.06 11.09
C ILE A 201 4.74 -6.55 12.50
N ILE A 202 5.04 -5.25 12.64
CA ILE A 202 5.39 -4.63 13.93
C ILE A 202 4.27 -4.77 14.97
N ALA A 203 3.01 -4.60 14.54
CA ALA A 203 1.84 -4.68 15.40
C ALA A 203 1.21 -6.08 15.47
N ASP A 204 1.80 -7.09 14.84
CA ASP A 204 1.24 -8.45 14.66
C ASP A 204 -0.19 -8.50 14.07
N LEU A 205 -0.51 -7.57 13.17
CA LEU A 205 -1.79 -7.41 12.48
C LEU A 205 -1.78 -7.97 11.04
N LYS A 206 -0.90 -8.94 10.75
CA LYS A 206 -0.72 -9.53 9.41
C LYS A 206 -2.03 -10.00 8.75
N TRP A 207 -2.91 -10.66 9.51
CA TRP A 207 -4.19 -11.14 9.00
C TRP A 207 -5.16 -10.01 8.72
N SER A 208 -5.24 -9.03 9.63
CA SER A 208 -6.06 -7.85 9.44
C SER A 208 -5.61 -7.07 8.21
N LEU A 209 -4.30 -6.98 7.96
CA LEU A 209 -3.77 -6.40 6.73
C LEU A 209 -4.21 -7.21 5.50
N ILE A 210 -3.97 -8.52 5.46
CA ILE A 210 -4.31 -9.38 4.31
C ILE A 210 -5.79 -9.25 3.95
N ILE A 211 -6.69 -9.32 4.93
CA ILE A 211 -8.13 -9.15 4.72
C ILE A 211 -8.43 -7.75 4.20
N SER A 212 -7.86 -6.70 4.82
CA SER A 212 -8.07 -5.31 4.40
C SER A 212 -7.65 -5.07 2.95
N ILE A 213 -6.54 -5.68 2.50
CA ILE A 213 -6.00 -5.49 1.15
C ILE A 213 -6.53 -6.49 0.11
N LEU A 214 -7.54 -7.31 0.43
CA LEU A 214 -8.13 -8.27 -0.52
C LEU A 214 -8.50 -7.64 -1.89
N PRO A 215 -9.10 -6.44 -1.97
CA PRO A 215 -9.37 -5.81 -3.26
C PRO A 215 -8.11 -5.48 -4.07
N TYR A 216 -7.01 -5.14 -3.40
CA TYR A 216 -5.71 -4.97 -4.03
C TYR A 216 -5.19 -6.30 -4.57
N ILE A 217 -5.18 -7.35 -3.73
CA ILE A 217 -4.71 -8.69 -4.11
C ILE A 217 -5.49 -9.20 -5.31
N PHE A 218 -6.81 -9.00 -5.31
CA PHE A 218 -7.68 -9.37 -6.41
C PHE A 218 -7.34 -8.59 -7.68
N ASN A 219 -7.14 -7.27 -7.60
CA ASN A 219 -6.71 -6.46 -8.75
C ASN A 219 -5.38 -6.95 -9.34
N SER A 220 -4.37 -7.15 -8.50
CA SER A 220 -3.05 -7.65 -8.92
C SER A 220 -3.11 -9.05 -9.52
N SER A 221 -3.92 -9.94 -8.95
CA SER A 221 -4.14 -11.28 -9.47
C SER A 221 -4.75 -11.23 -10.87
N LEU A 222 -5.77 -10.40 -11.09
CA LEU A 222 -6.35 -10.21 -12.43
C LEU A 222 -5.31 -9.73 -13.45
N ILE A 223 -4.49 -8.75 -13.08
CA ILE A 223 -3.46 -8.19 -13.97
C ILE A 223 -2.39 -9.24 -14.30
N LEU A 224 -1.83 -9.88 -13.28
CA LEU A 224 -0.72 -10.82 -13.42
C LEU A 224 -1.16 -12.10 -14.15
N LEU A 225 -2.30 -12.69 -13.79
CA LEU A 225 -2.79 -13.91 -14.45
C LEU A 225 -3.06 -13.66 -15.94
N ASN A 226 -3.66 -12.53 -16.31
CA ASN A 226 -3.91 -12.21 -17.71
C ASN A 226 -2.61 -11.97 -18.49
N TYR A 227 -1.61 -11.37 -17.86
CA TYR A 227 -0.31 -11.16 -18.47
C TYR A 227 0.46 -12.49 -18.66
N PHE A 228 0.50 -13.35 -17.65
CA PHE A 228 1.21 -14.62 -17.72
C PHE A 228 0.56 -15.64 -18.67
N LEU A 229 -0.77 -15.71 -18.69
CA LEU A 229 -1.49 -16.69 -19.51
C LEU A 229 -1.70 -16.23 -20.95
N PHE A 230 -1.88 -14.92 -21.18
CA PHE A 230 -2.30 -14.40 -22.49
C PHE A 230 -1.40 -13.28 -23.03
N GLY A 231 -0.41 -12.80 -22.28
CA GLY A 231 0.44 -11.67 -22.69
C GLY A 231 -0.31 -10.34 -22.81
N THR A 232 -1.50 -10.22 -22.21
CA THR A 232 -2.35 -9.03 -22.35
C THR A 232 -2.28 -8.11 -21.14
N LYS A 233 -2.41 -6.81 -21.37
CA LYS A 233 -2.43 -5.79 -20.31
C LYS A 233 -3.84 -5.25 -20.10
N ALA A 234 -4.11 -4.79 -18.89
CA ALA A 234 -5.33 -4.06 -18.58
C ALA A 234 -5.22 -2.62 -19.12
N ASN A 235 -6.26 -2.15 -19.82
CA ASN A 235 -6.40 -0.77 -20.25
C ASN A 235 -7.86 -0.33 -20.04
N VAL A 236 -8.06 0.85 -19.45
CA VAL A 236 -9.39 1.48 -19.34
C VAL A 236 -9.46 2.64 -20.32
N SER A 237 -10.53 2.70 -21.10
CA SER A 237 -10.75 3.78 -22.08
C SER A 237 -11.56 4.92 -21.47
N PHE A 238 -11.35 6.13 -21.98
CA PHE A 238 -12.06 7.35 -21.56
C PHE A 238 -12.67 8.05 -22.77
N ASP A 239 -14.00 8.26 -22.76
CA ASP A 239 -14.75 8.87 -23.87
C ASP A 239 -14.83 10.41 -23.79
N GLY A 240 -14.14 11.03 -22.82
CA GLY A 240 -14.26 12.46 -22.50
C GLY A 240 -15.17 12.74 -21.30
N LYS A 241 -15.96 11.76 -20.84
CA LYS A 241 -16.84 11.90 -19.67
C LYS A 241 -16.80 10.70 -18.72
N LYS A 242 -16.68 9.48 -19.25
CA LYS A 242 -16.76 8.22 -18.53
C LYS A 242 -15.66 7.26 -18.95
N LEU A 243 -15.32 6.39 -18.00
CA LEU A 243 -14.45 5.25 -18.12
C LEU A 243 -15.25 4.03 -18.54
N PHE A 244 -14.74 3.27 -19.51
CA PHE A 244 -15.34 2.03 -19.99
C PHE A 244 -14.24 1.02 -20.38
N SER A 245 -14.62 -0.25 -20.41
CA SER A 245 -13.73 -1.36 -20.77
C SER A 245 -14.48 -2.45 -21.55
N ASP A 246 -13.77 -3.12 -22.44
CA ASP A 246 -14.18 -4.29 -23.22
C ASP A 246 -13.62 -5.60 -22.67
N HIS A 247 -12.91 -5.56 -21.54
CA HIS A 247 -12.34 -6.72 -20.87
C HIS A 247 -12.33 -6.57 -19.32
N ARG A 248 -11.95 -7.63 -18.60
CA ARG A 248 -12.00 -7.71 -17.11
C ARG A 248 -10.64 -8.06 -16.49
N ARG A 249 -9.59 -7.30 -16.82
CA ARG A 249 -8.18 -7.63 -16.53
C ARG A 249 -7.59 -6.90 -15.31
N SER A 250 -8.36 -6.03 -14.68
CA SER A 250 -8.05 -5.27 -13.46
C SER A 250 -9.36 -4.94 -12.77
N LEU A 251 -9.32 -4.46 -11.52
CA LEU A 251 -10.53 -4.10 -10.80
C LEU A 251 -11.27 -2.94 -11.48
N ILE A 252 -10.55 -1.94 -11.99
CA ILE A 252 -11.13 -0.82 -12.75
C ILE A 252 -11.83 -1.32 -14.01
N THR A 253 -11.17 -2.20 -14.78
CA THR A 253 -11.73 -2.71 -16.04
C THR A 253 -12.89 -3.66 -15.81
N LEU A 254 -12.87 -4.41 -14.70
CA LEU A 254 -13.97 -5.26 -14.28
C LEU A 254 -15.24 -4.46 -13.97
N ILE A 255 -15.15 -3.39 -13.16
CA ILE A 255 -16.33 -2.61 -12.78
C ILE A 255 -16.86 -1.74 -13.93
N THR A 256 -16.00 -1.41 -14.90
CA THR A 256 -16.35 -0.63 -16.10
C THR A 256 -16.70 -1.48 -17.32
N TYR A 257 -16.66 -2.81 -17.19
CA TYR A 257 -16.94 -3.76 -18.28
C TYR A 257 -18.40 -3.64 -18.75
N HIS A 258 -18.59 -3.13 -19.98
CA HIS A 258 -19.90 -2.77 -20.53
C HIS A 258 -20.79 -1.90 -19.60
N ARG A 259 -20.17 -1.19 -18.66
CA ARG A 259 -20.85 -0.32 -17.69
C ARG A 259 -20.05 0.97 -17.53
N PRO A 260 -20.30 1.99 -18.37
CA PRO A 260 -19.55 3.24 -18.31
C PRO A 260 -19.76 3.98 -16.97
N LEU A 261 -18.67 4.25 -16.25
CA LEU A 261 -18.66 4.96 -14.97
C LEU A 261 -17.87 6.25 -15.06
N THR A 262 -18.25 7.29 -14.33
CA THR A 262 -17.35 8.44 -14.13
C THR A 262 -16.13 8.02 -13.31
N GLU A 263 -15.02 8.74 -13.42
CA GLU A 263 -13.81 8.50 -12.61
C GLU A 263 -14.14 8.45 -11.11
N LYS A 264 -14.92 9.43 -10.61
CA LYS A 264 -15.36 9.47 -9.21
C LYS A 264 -16.17 8.25 -8.81
N GLN A 265 -17.08 7.78 -9.67
CA GLN A 265 -17.86 6.58 -9.37
C GLN A 265 -16.95 5.34 -9.27
N ALA A 266 -16.02 5.17 -10.20
CA ALA A 266 -15.07 4.05 -10.16
C ALA A 266 -14.22 4.09 -8.87
N VAL A 267 -13.69 5.26 -8.51
CA VAL A 267 -12.90 5.45 -7.28
C VAL A 267 -13.73 5.13 -6.04
N LEU A 268 -14.97 5.64 -5.95
CA LEU A 268 -15.86 5.37 -4.81
C LEU A 268 -16.25 3.90 -4.71
N THR A 269 -16.54 3.22 -5.82
CA THR A 269 -16.87 1.79 -5.83
C THR A 269 -15.71 0.95 -5.31
N ILE A 270 -14.48 1.20 -5.79
CA ILE A 270 -13.31 0.45 -5.31
C ILE A 270 -12.99 0.79 -3.85
N SER A 271 -13.08 2.07 -3.48
CA SER A 271 -12.88 2.50 -2.09
C SER A 271 -13.89 1.86 -1.15
N ALA A 272 -15.14 1.68 -1.58
CA ALA A 272 -16.16 0.98 -0.81
C ALA A 272 -15.84 -0.51 -0.61
N LEU A 273 -15.27 -1.18 -1.63
CA LEU A 273 -14.79 -2.56 -1.49
C LEU A 273 -13.64 -2.65 -0.48
N VAL A 274 -12.69 -1.72 -0.53
CA VAL A 274 -11.57 -1.63 0.43
C VAL A 274 -12.06 -1.31 1.84
N ALA A 275 -13.05 -0.43 1.97
CA ALA A 275 -13.69 -0.13 3.26
C ALA A 275 -14.41 -1.35 3.82
N ALA A 276 -15.19 -2.06 3.01
CA ALA A 276 -15.89 -3.27 3.44
C ALA A 276 -14.91 -4.37 3.89
N SER A 277 -13.83 -4.60 3.14
CA SER A 277 -12.80 -5.58 3.52
C SER A 277 -12.05 -5.15 4.79
N THR A 278 -11.75 -3.87 4.94
CA THR A 278 -11.07 -3.32 6.13
C THR A 278 -11.97 -3.39 7.37
N VAL A 279 -13.25 -3.06 7.25
CA VAL A 279 -14.22 -3.21 8.34
C VAL A 279 -14.36 -4.66 8.75
N ALA A 280 -14.46 -5.59 7.79
CA ALA A 280 -14.48 -7.02 8.09
C ALA A 280 -13.20 -7.47 8.83
N ALA A 281 -12.04 -6.95 8.44
CA ALA A 281 -10.77 -7.22 9.11
C ALA A 281 -10.74 -6.70 10.56
N VAL A 282 -11.22 -5.46 10.78
CA VAL A 282 -11.32 -4.86 12.11
C VAL A 282 -12.26 -5.68 13.00
N LEU A 283 -13.46 -6.02 12.50
CA LEU A 283 -14.41 -6.84 13.23
C LEU A 283 -13.81 -8.22 13.57
N ALA A 284 -13.24 -8.92 12.59
CA ALA A 284 -12.59 -10.21 12.82
C ALA A 284 -11.48 -10.13 13.88
N SER A 285 -10.70 -9.04 13.89
CA SER A 285 -9.65 -8.84 14.88
C SER A 285 -10.18 -8.59 16.30
N ILE A 286 -11.35 -7.95 16.42
CA ILE A 286 -11.99 -7.68 17.72
C ILE A 286 -12.63 -8.96 18.29
N TYR A 287 -13.24 -9.80 17.44
CA TYR A 287 -13.94 -11.02 17.86
C TYR A 287 -13.03 -12.26 18.04
N VAL A 288 -11.76 -12.18 17.63
CA VAL A 288 -10.74 -13.25 17.82
C VAL A 288 -9.88 -12.99 19.08
N LEU A 289 -10.04 -11.83 19.73
CA LEU A 289 -9.54 -11.52 21.07
C LEU A 289 -10.54 -11.94 22.15
#